data_AF-A0A1Q9ASP8-F1
#
_entry.id   AF-A0A1Q9ASP8-F1
#
_cell.length_a   1.000
_cell.length_b   1.000
_cell.length_c   1.000
_cell.angle_alpha   90.00
_cell.angle_beta   90.00
_cell.angle_gamma   90.00
#
_symmetry.space_group_name_H-M   'P 1'
#
loop_
_entity.id
_entity.type
_entity.pdbx_description
1 polymer ?
#
loop_
_entity_poly.entity_id
_entity_poly.type
_entity_poly.pdbx_seq_one_letter_code
_entity_poly.pdbx_strand_id
1 'polypeptide(L)'
;MIAKQTQSPPPPAMARDRIAYIRQMLGELRSVADGAKADMLCYLIEMAYVEAGDILSGRRAISSIAEGEGNAAAGMAMETPGKIKL
;
A
#
# COMPACT_ATOMS: atom_id res chain seq x y z
N MET A 1 -29.26 -5.72 23.74
CA MET A 1 -28.22 -6.50 23.04
C MET A 1 -28.23 -6.07 21.58
N ILE A 2 -27.17 -5.44 21.07
CA ILE A 2 -27.11 -5.01 19.66
C ILE A 2 -26.00 -5.84 19.01
N ALA A 3 -26.38 -6.63 18.01
CA ALA A 3 -25.50 -7.56 17.31
C ALA A 3 -24.32 -6.82 16.66
N LYS A 4 -23.10 -7.36 16.87
CA LYS A 4 -21.90 -6.98 16.11
C LYS A 4 -22.15 -7.26 14.63
N GLN A 5 -22.30 -6.23 13.82
CA GLN A 5 -22.29 -6.36 12.36
C GLN A 5 -20.87 -6.70 11.92
N THR A 6 -20.66 -7.94 11.50
CA THR A 6 -19.49 -8.39 10.76
C THR A 6 -19.56 -7.79 9.36
N GLN A 7 -18.79 -6.72 9.14
CA GLN A 7 -18.79 -5.99 7.88
C GLN A 7 -18.05 -6.80 6.80
N SER A 8 -18.82 -7.37 5.87
CA SER A 8 -18.34 -8.00 4.63
C SER A 8 -17.58 -6.97 3.78
N PRO A 9 -16.51 -7.35 3.04
CA PRO A 9 -15.72 -6.42 2.25
C PRO A 9 -16.62 -5.66 1.24
N PRO A 10 -16.47 -4.33 1.11
CA PRO A 10 -17.31 -3.54 0.23
C PRO A 10 -17.12 -3.95 -1.25
N PRO A 11 -18.18 -3.88 -2.07
CA PRO A 11 -18.10 -4.23 -3.48
C PRO A 11 -17.08 -3.35 -4.24
N PRO A 12 -16.35 -3.91 -5.22
CA PRO A 12 -15.18 -3.29 -5.86
C PRO A 12 -15.44 -1.98 -6.60
N ALA A 13 -16.71 -1.65 -6.91
CA ALA A 13 -17.08 -0.39 -7.55
C ALA A 13 -16.73 0.84 -6.68
N MET A 14 -17.02 0.80 -5.37
CA MET A 14 -16.68 1.89 -4.46
C MET A 14 -15.16 2.10 -4.31
N ALA A 15 -14.37 1.04 -4.44
CA ALA A 15 -12.92 1.13 -4.30
C ALA A 15 -12.31 1.90 -5.48
N ARG A 16 -12.73 1.60 -6.71
CA ARG A 16 -12.28 2.35 -7.89
C ARG A 16 -12.66 3.82 -7.83
N ASP A 17 -13.89 4.14 -7.43
CA ASP A 17 -14.35 5.53 -7.30
C ASP A 17 -13.52 6.31 -6.26
N ARG A 18 -13.18 5.66 -5.14
CA ARG A 18 -12.28 6.23 -4.12
C ARG A 18 -10.88 6.49 -4.66
N ILE A 19 -10.30 5.56 -5.44
CA ILE A 19 -8.98 5.75 -6.03
C ILE A 19 -9.00 6.86 -7.09
N ALA A 20 -10.07 6.96 -7.88
CA ALA A 20 -10.24 8.05 -8.85
C ALA A 20 -10.31 9.41 -8.14
N TYR A 21 -11.05 9.48 -7.03
CA TYR A 21 -11.12 10.67 -6.19
C TYR A 21 -9.75 11.02 -5.56
N ILE A 22 -9.02 10.03 -5.04
CA ILE A 22 -7.65 10.23 -4.53
C ILE A 22 -6.74 10.77 -5.62
N ARG A 23 -6.79 10.20 -6.83
CA ARG A 23 -5.98 10.67 -7.97
C ARG A 23 -6.28 12.13 -8.32
N GLN A 24 -7.55 12.55 -8.28
CA GLN A 24 -7.90 13.95 -8.47
C GLN A 24 -7.26 14.85 -7.39
N MET A 25 -7.43 14.50 -6.11
CA MET A 25 -6.85 15.28 -5.00
C MET A 25 -5.32 15.38 -5.09
N LEU A 26 -4.64 14.31 -5.52
CA LEU A 26 -3.19 14.31 -5.71
C LEU A 26 -2.74 15.34 -6.76
N GLY A 27 -3.50 15.53 -7.85
CA GLY A 27 -3.21 16.56 -8.85
C GLY A 27 -3.33 17.98 -8.30
N GLU A 28 -4.35 18.22 -7.46
CA GLU A 28 -4.53 19.51 -6.77
C GLU A 28 -3.39 19.76 -5.76
N LEU A 29 -3.07 18.76 -4.93
CA LEU A 29 -2.00 18.85 -3.93
C LEU A 29 -0.62 19.05 -4.55
N ARG A 30 -0.35 18.47 -5.73
CA ARG A 30 0.90 18.69 -6.47
C ARG A 30 1.09 20.17 -6.79
N SER A 31 0.01 20.86 -7.20
CA SER A 31 0.05 22.31 -7.48
C SER A 31 0.31 23.14 -6.22
N VAL A 32 -0.25 22.73 -5.08
CA VAL A 32 0.01 23.39 -3.79
C VAL A 32 1.45 23.20 -3.33
N ALA A 33 1.99 21.98 -3.43
CA ALA A 33 3.38 21.67 -3.07
C ALA A 33 4.39 22.40 -3.97
N ASP A 34 4.08 22.52 -5.27
CA ASP A 34 4.89 23.26 -6.25
C ASP A 34 4.91 24.75 -5.90
N GLY A 35 3.76 25.34 -5.57
CA GLY A 35 3.67 26.72 -5.08
C GLY A 35 4.46 26.97 -3.78
N ALA A 36 4.62 25.94 -2.93
CA ALA A 36 5.42 25.98 -1.72
C ALA A 36 6.92 25.68 -1.94
N LYS A 37 7.36 25.39 -3.18
CA LYS A 37 8.73 24.95 -3.52
C LYS A 37 9.19 23.73 -2.73
N ALA A 38 8.28 22.79 -2.48
CA ALA A 38 8.57 21.57 -1.74
C ALA A 38 8.89 20.40 -2.69
N ASP A 39 10.08 20.42 -3.31
CA ASP A 39 10.45 19.51 -4.41
C ASP A 39 10.31 18.01 -4.07
N MET A 40 10.77 17.61 -2.89
CA MET A 40 10.62 16.22 -2.42
C MET A 40 9.16 15.83 -2.22
N LEU A 41 8.31 16.77 -1.78
CA LEU A 41 6.89 16.52 -1.61
C LEU A 41 6.18 16.41 -2.97
N CYS A 42 6.51 17.29 -3.92
CA CYS A 42 6.03 17.19 -5.31
C CYS A 42 6.35 15.82 -5.90
N TYR A 43 7.59 15.34 -5.72
CA TYR A 43 8.00 14.03 -6.19
C TYR A 43 7.12 12.90 -5.61
N LEU A 44 6.94 12.88 -4.29
CA LEU A 44 6.12 11.84 -3.63
C LEU A 44 4.66 11.88 -4.08
N ILE A 45 4.09 13.07 -4.26
CA ILE A 45 2.72 13.24 -4.74
C ILE A 45 2.60 12.75 -6.19
N GLU A 46 3.56 13.08 -7.06
CA GLU A 46 3.57 12.64 -8.45
C GLU A 46 3.67 11.10 -8.55
N MET A 47 4.54 10.48 -7.73
CA MET A 47 4.65 9.02 -7.69
C MET A 47 3.35 8.37 -7.20
N ALA A 48 2.69 8.94 -6.19
CA ALA A 48 1.37 8.48 -5.74
C ALA A 48 0.27 8.69 -6.80
N TYR A 49 0.35 9.76 -7.59
CA TYR A 49 -0.59 10.02 -8.69
C TYR A 49 -0.48 8.95 -9.77
N VAL A 50 0.74 8.62 -10.22
CA VAL A 50 1.03 7.55 -11.18
C VAL A 50 0.51 6.21 -10.66
N GLU A 51 0.83 5.89 -9.40
CA GLU A 51 0.37 4.68 -8.71
C GLU A 51 -1.16 4.51 -8.73
N ALA A 52 -1.90 5.58 -8.41
CA ALA A 52 -3.36 5.57 -8.45
C ALA A 52 -3.89 5.29 -9.87
N GLY A 53 -3.20 5.78 -10.90
CA GLY A 53 -3.52 5.48 -12.30
C GLY A 53 -3.30 4.02 -12.66
N ASP A 54 -2.20 3.44 -12.18
CA ASP A 54 -1.89 2.02 -12.39
C ASP A 54 -2.93 1.11 -11.74
N ILE A 55 -3.37 1.47 -10.52
CA ILE A 55 -4.47 0.77 -9.82
C ILE A 55 -5.78 0.87 -10.62
N LEU A 56 -6.16 2.07 -11.08
CA LEU A 56 -7.40 2.26 -11.87
C LEU A 56 -7.37 1.48 -13.19
N SER A 57 -6.22 1.45 -13.85
CA SER A 57 -5.99 0.71 -15.09
C SER A 57 -5.92 -0.82 -14.89
N GLY A 58 -5.95 -1.29 -13.64
CA GLY A 58 -5.82 -2.70 -13.30
C GLY A 58 -4.39 -3.25 -13.46
N ARG A 59 -3.39 -2.38 -13.66
CA ARG A 59 -1.96 -2.77 -13.74
C ARG A 59 -1.38 -3.13 -12.37
N ARG A 60 -2.04 -2.70 -11.29
CA ARG A 60 -1.67 -3.04 -9.93
C ARG A 60 -2.91 -3.51 -9.16
N ALA A 61 -2.77 -4.62 -8.44
CA ALA A 61 -3.82 -5.10 -7.57
C ALA A 61 -3.99 -4.12 -6.39
N ILE A 62 -5.23 -3.87 -5.98
CA ILE A 62 -5.52 -3.28 -4.66
C ILE A 62 -5.27 -4.39 -3.64
N SER A 63 -4.01 -4.74 -3.42
CA SER A 63 -3.65 -5.44 -2.21
C SER A 63 -3.83 -4.43 -1.09
N SER A 64 -4.86 -4.61 -0.25
CA SER A 64 -4.67 -4.29 1.16
C SER A 64 -3.31 -4.85 1.50
N ILE A 65 -2.41 -4.05 2.08
CA ILE A 65 -1.14 -4.53 2.61
C ILE A 65 -1.50 -5.74 3.48
N ALA A 66 -1.43 -6.93 2.88
CA ALA A 66 -1.70 -8.17 3.54
C ALA A 66 -0.53 -8.28 4.46
N GLU A 67 -0.79 -8.21 5.77
CA GLU A 67 0.07 -8.49 6.90
C GLU A 67 1.36 -9.18 6.44
N GLY A 68 2.25 -8.36 5.91
CA GLY A 68 3.47 -8.82 5.30
C GLY A 68 4.40 -8.87 6.46
N GLU A 69 4.38 -10.01 7.16
CA GLU A 69 5.24 -10.38 8.26
C GLU A 69 6.68 -10.00 7.90
N GLY A 70 7.02 -8.76 8.24
CA GLY A 70 8.36 -8.23 8.08
C GLY A 70 9.21 -9.02 9.05
N ASN A 71 10.12 -9.83 8.49
CA ASN A 71 11.08 -10.71 9.16
C ASN A 71 10.73 -12.21 9.22
N ALA A 72 10.49 -12.85 8.07
CA ALA A 72 10.58 -14.32 7.97
C ALA A 72 12.04 -14.85 7.99
N ALA A 73 13.06 -13.98 8.03
CA ALA A 73 14.47 -14.39 7.99
C ALA A 73 15.08 -14.68 9.38
N ALA A 74 14.56 -14.10 10.46
CA ALA A 74 15.10 -14.35 11.82
C ALA A 74 14.69 -15.71 12.42
N GLY A 75 13.77 -16.44 11.78
CA GLY A 75 13.25 -17.72 12.28
C GLY A 75 13.91 -18.98 11.70
N MET A 76 14.86 -18.86 10.75
CA MET A 76 15.58 -20.05 10.26
C MET A 76 16.52 -20.56 11.35
N ALA A 77 16.08 -21.59 12.07
CA ALA A 77 16.94 -22.39 12.93
C ALA A 77 18.10 -22.94 12.08
N MET A 78 19.31 -22.44 12.32
CA MET A 78 20.53 -23.02 11.76
C MET A 78 20.78 -24.33 12.50
N GLU A 79 20.55 -25.46 11.84
CA GLU A 79 21.00 -26.76 12.33
C GLU A 79 22.52 -26.71 12.52
N THR A 80 22.96 -26.92 13.76
CA THR A 80 24.40 -26.91 14.10
C THR A 80 25.05 -28.18 13.55
N PRO A 81 26.19 -28.08 12.85
CA PRO A 81 26.82 -29.25 12.24
C PRO A 81 27.40 -30.18 13.31
N GLY A 82 26.80 -31.38 13.37
CA GLY A 82 27.41 -32.68 13.70
C GLY A 82 28.45 -32.75 14.82
N LYS A 83 28.10 -33.41 15.92
CA LYS A 83 29.05 -33.90 16.92
C LYS A 83 30.06 -34.85 16.27
N ILE A 84 31.31 -34.44 16.14
CA ILE A 84 32.43 -35.32 15.81
C ILE A 84 32.67 -36.18 17.06
N LYS A 85 32.39 -37.49 16.97
CA LYS A 85 32.78 -38.46 18.00
C LYS A 85 34.28 -38.74 17.84
N LEU A 86 35.05 -38.50 18.91
CA LEU A 86 36.37 -39.09 19.15
C LEU A 86 36.21 -40.53 19.64
#